data_AF-A0A550ICN0-F1
#
_entry.id   AF-A0A550ICN0-F1
#
_cell.length_a   1.000
_cell.length_b   1.000
_cell.length_c   1.000
_cell.angle_alpha   90.00
_cell.angle_beta   90.00
_cell.angle_gamma   90.00
#
_symmetry.space_group_name_H-M   'P 1'
#
loop_
_entity.id
_entity.type
_entity.pdbx_description
1 polymer ?
#
loop_
_entity_poly.entity_id
_entity_poly.type
_entity_poly.pdbx_seq_one_letter_code
_entity_poly.pdbx_strand_id
1 'polypeptide(L)'
;MDQANTVIWATALGIGGTLAAGLTGPLLHARSSRRQAQEQETFQVRHRLRDERRAAFATVLDECEAFRQGINAVIEARVALEWRSEDEHRGLWEPTMAALGELSRAATNVAITGPAPMGELADTVHAAALRQADVWRMRLDLDDRLVQNGQADSDLIDARRQFIAAAEKILAPPDRGARQRGVPRRSR
;
A
#
# COMPACT_ATOMS: atom_id res chain seq x y z
N MET A 1 82.34 4.54 42.83
CA MET A 1 81.11 5.35 42.88
C MET A 1 81.10 6.20 41.62
N ASP A 2 80.18 5.94 40.70
CA ASP A 2 79.55 6.96 39.84
C ASP A 2 78.39 6.33 39.08
N GLN A 3 77.20 6.48 39.66
CA GLN A 3 75.90 6.15 39.08
C GLN A 3 75.47 7.28 38.13
N ALA A 4 76.17 7.43 37.02
CA ALA A 4 75.86 8.45 36.02
C ALA A 4 75.73 7.84 34.62
N ASN A 5 74.84 6.84 34.44
CA ASN A 5 74.53 6.37 33.09
C ASN A 5 73.14 5.74 32.87
N THR A 6 72.12 6.20 33.60
CA THR A 6 70.76 5.59 33.55
C THR A 6 69.65 6.59 33.24
N VAL A 7 69.89 7.63 32.43
CA VAL A 7 68.86 8.63 32.06
C VAL A 7 68.74 8.85 30.54
N ILE A 8 69.07 7.85 29.70
CA ILE A 8 68.89 7.96 28.24
C ILE A 8 68.20 6.71 27.68
N TRP A 9 66.98 6.38 28.11
CA TRP A 9 66.14 5.41 27.36
C TRP A 9 64.61 5.58 27.53
N ALA A 10 64.12 6.61 28.25
CA ALA A 10 62.68 6.73 28.53
C ALA A 10 61.91 7.76 27.67
N THR A 11 62.58 8.51 26.79
CA THR A 11 61.94 9.65 26.07
C THR A 11 61.99 9.53 24.55
N ALA A 12 61.88 8.31 24.00
CA ALA A 12 61.80 8.11 22.54
C ALA A 12 60.61 7.24 22.08
N LEU A 13 59.73 6.78 22.98
CA LEU A 13 58.57 5.94 22.67
C LEU A 13 57.23 6.62 23.03
N GLY A 14 57.15 7.94 22.94
CA GLY A 14 55.94 8.70 23.29
C GLY A 14 55.17 9.34 22.13
N ILE A 15 55.77 9.49 20.93
CA ILE A 15 55.20 10.37 19.89
C ILE A 15 55.02 9.68 18.52
N GLY A 16 55.60 8.49 18.31
CA GLY A 16 55.48 7.75 17.04
C GLY A 16 54.16 6.97 16.86
N GLY A 17 53.39 6.75 17.92
CA GLY A 17 52.22 5.85 17.90
C GLY A 17 50.89 6.49 17.50
N THR A 18 50.77 7.81 17.53
CA THR A 18 49.47 8.50 17.37
C THR A 18 49.18 8.99 15.95
N LEU A 19 50.17 9.11 15.07
CA LEU A 19 49.94 9.62 13.71
C LEU A 19 49.65 8.52 12.66
N ALA A 20 50.00 7.26 12.91
CA ALA A 20 49.71 6.16 11.98
C ALA A 20 48.29 5.56 12.15
N ALA A 21 47.67 5.71 13.33
CA ALA A 21 46.29 5.27 13.58
C ALA A 21 45.22 6.23 13.03
N GLY A 22 45.60 7.47 12.68
CA GLY A 22 44.67 8.51 12.24
C GLY A 22 44.26 8.47 10.76
N LEU A 23 44.96 7.72 9.90
CA LEU A 23 44.76 7.80 8.44
C LEU A 23 44.13 6.55 7.81
N THR A 24 44.15 5.39 8.47
CA THR A 24 43.46 4.17 7.98
C THR A 24 42.00 4.08 8.43
N GLY A 25 41.67 4.65 9.59
CA GLY A 25 40.31 4.70 10.13
C GLY A 25 39.30 5.48 9.26
N PRO A 26 39.61 6.68 8.76
CA PRO A 26 38.66 7.50 7.98
C PRO A 26 38.30 6.89 6.62
N LEU A 27 39.23 6.22 5.93
CA LEU A 27 38.98 5.61 4.62
C LEU A 27 38.12 4.34 4.71
N LEU A 28 38.26 3.56 5.79
CA LEU A 28 37.38 2.43 6.08
C LEU A 28 36.00 2.90 6.59
N HIS A 29 35.94 3.97 7.38
CA HIS A 29 34.68 4.62 7.80
C HIS A 29 33.93 5.29 6.63
N ALA A 30 34.63 5.82 5.64
CA ALA A 30 34.01 6.40 4.44
C ALA A 30 33.34 5.35 3.54
N ARG A 31 33.82 4.09 3.56
CA ARG A 31 33.19 3.00 2.79
C ARG A 31 32.01 2.37 3.52
N SER A 32 32.08 2.22 4.85
CA SER A 32 30.94 1.70 5.63
C SER A 32 29.79 2.70 5.71
N SER A 33 30.06 4.00 5.83
CA SER A 33 29.03 5.05 5.80
C SER A 33 28.30 5.13 4.46
N ARG A 34 28.99 4.99 3.32
CA ARG A 34 28.33 4.94 2.00
C ARG A 34 27.39 3.74 1.86
N ARG A 35 27.77 2.57 2.39
CA ARG A 35 26.88 1.39 2.40
C ARG A 35 25.67 1.61 3.31
N GLN A 36 25.87 2.17 4.49
CA GLN A 36 24.77 2.51 5.40
C GLN A 36 23.82 3.56 4.80
N ALA A 37 24.36 4.57 4.10
CA ALA A 37 23.56 5.56 3.40
C ALA A 37 22.71 4.92 2.28
N GLN A 38 23.30 4.05 1.45
CA GLN A 38 22.59 3.34 0.38
C GLN A 38 21.51 2.38 0.94
N GLU A 39 21.79 1.71 2.05
CA GLU A 39 20.80 0.85 2.74
C GLU A 39 19.66 1.68 3.33
N GLN A 40 19.94 2.86 3.89
CA GLN A 40 18.92 3.79 4.38
C GLN A 40 18.06 4.36 3.25
N GLU A 41 18.67 4.79 2.15
CA GLU A 41 17.93 5.27 0.96
C GLU A 41 17.02 4.18 0.41
N THR A 42 17.54 2.95 0.27
CA THR A 42 16.76 1.80 -0.21
C THR A 42 15.59 1.49 0.74
N PHE A 43 15.81 1.57 2.04
CA PHE A 43 14.76 1.37 3.04
C PHE A 43 13.68 2.46 2.96
N GLN A 44 14.08 3.73 2.85
CA GLN A 44 13.16 4.85 2.72
C GLN A 44 12.31 4.76 1.46
N VAL A 45 12.90 4.42 0.31
CA VAL A 45 12.17 4.22 -0.95
C VAL A 45 11.14 3.10 -0.82
N ARG A 46 11.49 1.97 -0.21
CA ARG A 46 10.55 0.85 0.02
C ARG A 46 9.41 1.23 0.94
N HIS A 47 9.70 1.99 2.00
CA HIS A 47 8.66 2.47 2.92
C HIS A 47 7.69 3.40 2.20
N ARG A 48 8.22 4.40 1.47
CA ARG A 48 7.42 5.34 0.70
C ARG A 48 6.52 4.64 -0.31
N LEU A 49 7.05 3.68 -1.08
CA LEU A 49 6.25 2.91 -2.03
C LEU A 49 5.13 2.10 -1.35
N ARG A 50 5.36 1.61 -0.13
CA ARG A 50 4.34 0.88 0.62
C ARG A 50 3.23 1.82 1.10
N ASP A 51 3.57 3.02 1.53
CA ASP A 51 2.59 4.04 1.95
C ASP A 51 1.78 4.53 0.74
N GLU A 52 2.43 4.80 -0.39
CA GLU A 52 1.77 5.20 -1.64
C GLU A 52 0.78 4.12 -2.11
N ARG A 53 1.18 2.84 -2.08
CA ARG A 53 0.28 1.72 -2.39
C ARG A 53 -0.87 1.59 -1.41
N ARG A 54 -0.59 1.75 -0.11
CA ARG A 54 -1.64 1.69 0.92
C ARG A 54 -2.68 2.78 0.71
N ALA A 55 -2.24 4.00 0.39
CA ALA A 55 -3.12 5.11 0.06
C ALA A 55 -3.95 4.80 -1.20
N ALA A 56 -3.33 4.34 -2.28
CA ALA A 56 -4.04 4.01 -3.52
C ALA A 56 -5.08 2.89 -3.32
N PHE A 57 -4.74 1.84 -2.55
CA PHE A 57 -5.68 0.76 -2.24
C PHE A 57 -6.82 1.23 -1.35
N ALA A 58 -6.56 2.12 -0.39
CA ALA A 58 -7.60 2.71 0.45
C ALA A 58 -8.59 3.52 -0.41
N THR A 59 -8.11 4.34 -1.34
CA THR A 59 -8.98 5.12 -2.23
C THR A 59 -9.95 4.25 -3.03
N VAL A 60 -9.52 3.08 -3.54
CA VAL A 60 -10.43 2.14 -4.22
C VAL A 60 -11.57 1.69 -3.30
N LEU A 61 -11.27 1.42 -2.03
CA LEU A 61 -12.27 0.98 -1.05
C LEU A 61 -13.20 2.11 -0.63
N ASP A 62 -12.67 3.32 -0.46
CA ASP A 62 -13.43 4.51 -0.09
C ASP A 62 -14.43 4.87 -1.20
N GLU A 63 -13.99 4.89 -2.46
CA GLU A 63 -14.87 5.18 -3.60
C GLU A 63 -15.88 4.05 -3.87
N CYS A 64 -15.51 2.79 -3.60
CA CYS A 64 -16.46 1.68 -3.64
C CYS A 64 -17.55 1.83 -2.58
N GLU A 65 -17.23 2.33 -1.39
CA GLU A 65 -18.20 2.57 -0.32
C GLU A 65 -19.09 3.79 -0.64
N ALA A 66 -18.50 4.87 -1.16
CA ALA A 66 -19.25 6.04 -1.64
C ALA A 66 -20.26 5.65 -2.73
N PHE A 67 -19.85 4.79 -3.67
CA PHE A 67 -20.73 4.22 -4.68
C PHE A 67 -21.89 3.44 -4.05
N ARG A 68 -21.62 2.56 -3.07
CA ARG A 68 -22.65 1.77 -2.39
C ARG A 68 -23.69 2.64 -1.69
N GLN A 69 -23.24 3.71 -1.03
CA GLN A 69 -24.13 4.65 -0.37
C GLN A 69 -25.02 5.38 -1.40
N GLY A 70 -24.42 5.85 -2.50
CA GLY A 70 -25.17 6.52 -3.58
C GLY A 70 -26.18 5.59 -4.24
N ILE A 71 -25.79 4.37 -4.60
CA ILE A 71 -26.70 3.43 -5.27
C ILE A 71 -27.84 2.99 -4.35
N ASN A 72 -27.59 2.79 -3.06
CA ASN A 72 -28.66 2.45 -2.10
C ASN A 72 -29.72 3.56 -2.01
N ALA A 73 -29.31 4.83 -2.01
CA ALA A 73 -30.26 5.95 -2.04
C ALA A 73 -31.12 5.93 -3.32
N VAL A 74 -30.54 5.59 -4.48
CA VAL A 74 -31.28 5.41 -5.73
C VAL A 74 -32.29 4.26 -5.63
N ILE A 75 -31.88 3.13 -5.02
CA ILE A 75 -32.73 1.95 -4.84
C ILE A 75 -33.91 2.26 -3.93
N GLU A 76 -33.65 2.84 -2.77
CA GLU A 76 -34.67 3.23 -1.78
C GLU A 76 -35.69 4.16 -2.42
N ALA A 77 -35.24 5.18 -3.15
CA ALA A 77 -36.11 6.08 -3.87
C ALA A 77 -36.96 5.35 -4.92
N ARG A 78 -36.39 4.41 -5.68
CA ARG A 78 -37.11 3.61 -6.69
C ARG A 78 -38.17 2.70 -6.07
N VAL A 79 -37.91 2.14 -4.89
CA VAL A 79 -38.83 1.21 -4.20
C VAL A 79 -39.96 1.96 -3.48
N ALA A 80 -39.68 3.15 -2.95
CA ALA A 80 -40.64 3.91 -2.14
C ALA A 80 -41.88 4.42 -2.91
N LEU A 81 -41.96 4.27 -4.24
CA LEU A 81 -43.10 4.67 -5.10
C LEU A 81 -43.55 6.16 -4.99
N GLU A 82 -42.89 6.99 -4.18
CA GLU A 82 -43.15 8.42 -4.02
C GLU A 82 -42.29 9.27 -4.96
N TRP A 83 -42.45 9.08 -6.27
CA TRP A 83 -41.69 9.85 -7.26
C TRP A 83 -42.47 11.04 -7.77
N ARG A 84 -41.92 12.24 -7.53
CA ARG A 84 -42.59 13.51 -7.83
C ARG A 84 -41.99 14.25 -9.04
N SER A 85 -40.74 13.99 -9.44
CA SER A 85 -40.16 14.58 -10.67
C SER A 85 -38.93 13.85 -11.24
N GLU A 86 -38.61 14.09 -12.52
CA GLU A 86 -37.42 13.57 -13.21
C GLU A 86 -36.12 14.27 -12.76
N ASP A 87 -36.21 15.53 -12.34
CA ASP A 87 -35.04 16.29 -11.84
C ASP A 87 -34.55 15.78 -10.49
N GLU A 88 -35.47 15.41 -9.59
CA GLU A 88 -35.13 14.72 -8.34
C GLU A 88 -34.42 13.38 -8.61
N HIS A 89 -34.83 12.67 -9.66
CA HIS A 89 -34.16 11.43 -10.04
C HIS A 89 -32.72 11.65 -10.53
N ARG A 90 -32.49 12.71 -11.32
CA ARG A 90 -31.15 13.06 -11.79
C ARG A 90 -30.22 13.43 -10.64
N GLY A 91 -30.71 14.19 -9.66
CA GLY A 91 -29.95 14.57 -8.47
C GLY A 91 -29.52 13.36 -7.63
N LEU A 92 -30.36 12.32 -7.53
CA LEU A 92 -30.01 11.09 -6.80
C LEU A 92 -28.88 10.29 -7.47
N TRP A 93 -28.73 10.40 -8.79
CA TRP A 93 -27.68 9.70 -9.53
C TRP A 93 -26.32 10.40 -9.48
N GLU A 94 -26.29 11.71 -9.20
CA GLU A 94 -25.06 12.50 -9.23
C GLU A 94 -23.97 11.96 -8.29
N PRO A 95 -24.25 11.65 -7.00
CA PRO A 95 -23.26 11.06 -6.11
C PRO A 95 -22.75 9.70 -6.59
N THR A 96 -23.66 8.85 -7.10
CA THR A 96 -23.32 7.52 -7.62
C THR A 96 -22.41 7.61 -8.85
N MET A 97 -22.67 8.56 -9.75
CA MET A 97 -21.85 8.79 -10.94
C MET A 97 -20.49 9.37 -10.60
N ALA A 98 -20.44 10.30 -9.65
CA ALA A 98 -19.18 10.85 -9.14
C ALA A 98 -18.31 9.72 -8.56
N ALA A 99 -18.87 8.89 -7.69
CA ALA A 99 -18.16 7.76 -7.08
C ALA A 99 -17.68 6.74 -8.13
N LEU A 100 -18.46 6.42 -9.17
CA LEU A 100 -18.00 5.56 -10.27
C LEU A 100 -16.82 6.18 -11.04
N GLY A 101 -16.85 7.48 -11.26
CA GLY A 101 -15.77 8.22 -11.92
C GLY A 101 -14.49 8.22 -11.10
N GLU A 102 -14.58 8.48 -9.79
CA GLU A 102 -13.44 8.43 -8.89
C GLU A 102 -12.92 7.00 -8.69
N LEU A 103 -13.80 5.99 -8.64
CA LEU A 103 -13.41 4.59 -8.58
C LEU A 103 -12.60 4.16 -9.82
N SER A 104 -12.98 4.63 -11.02
CA SER A 104 -12.21 4.40 -12.25
C SER A 104 -10.81 5.03 -12.18
N ARG A 105 -10.70 6.25 -11.65
CA ARG A 105 -9.41 6.92 -11.43
C ARG A 105 -8.57 6.21 -10.37
N ALA A 106 -9.19 5.74 -9.30
CA ALA A 106 -8.54 4.97 -8.24
C ALA A 106 -7.97 3.66 -8.79
N ALA A 107 -8.73 2.94 -9.62
CA ALA A 107 -8.26 1.72 -10.29
C ALA A 107 -7.07 2.02 -11.22
N THR A 108 -7.14 3.11 -11.99
CA THR A 108 -6.02 3.58 -12.82
C THR A 108 -4.77 3.87 -11.99
N ASN A 109 -4.92 4.55 -10.85
CA ASN A 109 -3.81 4.87 -9.96
C ASN A 109 -3.17 3.60 -9.37
N VAL A 110 -3.99 2.61 -9.01
CA VAL A 110 -3.51 1.30 -8.57
C VAL A 110 -2.76 0.56 -9.68
N ALA A 111 -3.22 0.63 -10.92
CA ALA A 111 -2.51 0.05 -12.06
C ALA A 111 -1.14 0.69 -12.32
N ILE A 112 -1.00 2.00 -12.05
CA ILE A 112 0.26 2.74 -12.21
C ILE A 112 1.25 2.47 -11.06
N THR A 113 0.75 2.45 -9.82
CA THR A 113 1.60 2.45 -8.60
C THR A 113 1.77 1.05 -7.97
N GLY A 114 0.81 0.17 -8.24
CA GLY A 114 0.74 -1.17 -7.68
C GLY A 114 1.39 -2.24 -8.57
N PRO A 115 1.53 -3.46 -8.04
CA PRO A 115 1.82 -4.62 -8.87
C PRO A 115 0.69 -4.84 -9.89
N ALA A 116 1.01 -5.32 -11.10
CA ALA A 116 0.02 -5.50 -12.18
C ALA A 116 -1.27 -6.26 -11.77
N PRO A 117 -1.21 -7.35 -10.97
CA PRO A 117 -2.43 -8.04 -10.52
C PRO A 117 -3.38 -7.17 -9.68
N MET A 118 -2.89 -6.11 -9.02
CA MET A 118 -3.74 -5.20 -8.26
C MET A 118 -4.54 -4.26 -9.16
N GLY A 119 -3.97 -3.85 -10.30
CA GLY A 119 -4.70 -3.06 -11.30
C GLY A 119 -5.92 -3.81 -11.81
N GLU A 120 -5.71 -5.07 -12.22
CA GLU A 120 -6.78 -5.96 -12.71
C GLU A 120 -7.88 -6.18 -11.66
N LEU A 121 -7.50 -6.36 -10.38
CA LEU A 121 -8.47 -6.51 -9.30
C LEU A 121 -9.24 -5.21 -9.02
N ALA A 122 -8.59 -4.05 -9.08
CA ALA A 122 -9.26 -2.76 -8.93
C ALA A 122 -10.24 -2.50 -10.09
N ASP A 123 -9.85 -2.84 -11.32
CA ASP A 123 -10.74 -2.78 -12.49
C ASP A 123 -11.92 -3.73 -12.36
N THR A 124 -11.71 -4.92 -11.77
CA THR A 124 -12.80 -5.85 -11.48
C THR A 124 -13.81 -5.28 -10.48
N VAL A 125 -13.34 -4.57 -9.44
CA VAL A 125 -14.21 -3.86 -8.49
C VAL A 125 -15.01 -2.77 -9.21
N HIS A 126 -14.34 -1.94 -10.02
CA HIS A 126 -14.99 -0.90 -10.81
C HIS A 126 -16.06 -1.47 -11.75
N ALA A 127 -15.73 -2.54 -12.48
CA ALA A 127 -16.63 -3.18 -13.41
C ALA A 127 -17.85 -3.79 -12.70
N ALA A 128 -17.68 -4.36 -11.50
CA ALA A 128 -18.79 -4.87 -10.71
C ALA A 128 -19.72 -3.74 -10.23
N ALA A 129 -19.16 -2.63 -9.74
CA ALA A 129 -19.93 -1.45 -9.36
C ALA A 129 -20.70 -0.87 -10.56
N LEU A 130 -20.07 -0.79 -11.74
CA LEU A 130 -20.72 -0.33 -12.96
C LEU A 130 -21.89 -1.25 -13.36
N ARG A 131 -21.70 -2.57 -13.32
CA ARG A 131 -22.79 -3.53 -13.60
C ARG A 131 -23.97 -3.33 -12.65
N GLN A 132 -23.72 -3.14 -11.36
CA GLN A 132 -24.78 -2.87 -10.39
C GLN A 132 -25.53 -1.57 -10.72
N ALA A 133 -24.83 -0.50 -11.07
CA ALA A 133 -25.45 0.73 -11.52
C ALA A 133 -26.32 0.53 -12.78
N ASP A 134 -25.84 -0.25 -13.73
CA ASP A 134 -26.54 -0.50 -14.99
C ASP A 134 -27.86 -1.26 -14.80
N VAL A 135 -27.93 -2.21 -13.85
CA VAL A 135 -29.20 -2.89 -13.49
C VAL A 135 -30.31 -1.87 -13.21
N TRP A 136 -29.99 -0.80 -12.48
CA TRP A 136 -30.95 0.24 -12.10
C TRP A 136 -31.26 1.26 -13.21
N ARG A 137 -30.45 1.26 -14.28
CA ARG A 137 -30.71 2.05 -15.50
C ARG A 137 -31.54 1.28 -16.52
N MET A 138 -31.45 -0.05 -16.54
CA MET A 138 -32.17 -0.87 -17.50
C MET A 138 -33.69 -0.71 -17.35
N ARG A 139 -34.42 -0.77 -18.47
CA ARG A 139 -35.89 -0.75 -18.48
C ARG A 139 -36.46 -2.13 -18.16
N LEU A 140 -36.22 -2.56 -16.93
CA LEU A 140 -36.74 -3.78 -16.32
C LEU A 140 -37.91 -3.45 -15.38
N ASP A 141 -38.73 -4.44 -15.08
CA ASP A 141 -39.69 -4.34 -13.98
C ASP A 141 -38.96 -4.31 -12.62
N LEU A 142 -39.69 -3.96 -11.56
CA LEU A 142 -39.06 -3.79 -10.25
C LEU A 142 -38.54 -5.12 -9.69
N ASP A 143 -39.27 -6.21 -9.89
CA ASP A 143 -38.93 -7.52 -9.36
C ASP A 143 -37.66 -8.08 -10.03
N ASP A 144 -37.56 -7.99 -11.36
CA ASP A 144 -36.37 -8.37 -12.12
C ASP A 144 -35.15 -7.52 -11.74
N ARG A 145 -35.33 -6.22 -11.50
CA ARG A 145 -34.26 -5.35 -11.01
C ARG A 145 -33.75 -5.80 -9.67
N LEU A 146 -34.63 -6.13 -8.74
CA LEU A 146 -34.23 -6.58 -7.39
C LEU A 146 -33.45 -7.90 -7.47
N VAL A 147 -33.90 -8.84 -8.30
CA VAL A 147 -33.19 -10.12 -8.53
C VAL A 147 -31.81 -9.88 -9.14
N GLN A 148 -31.72 -9.10 -10.23
CA GLN A 148 -30.45 -8.80 -10.89
C GLN A 148 -29.52 -7.98 -10.00
N ASN A 149 -30.06 -7.06 -9.19
CA ASN A 149 -29.28 -6.29 -8.23
C ASN A 149 -28.70 -7.18 -7.14
N GLY A 150 -29.44 -8.20 -6.67
CA GLY A 150 -28.91 -9.16 -5.70
C GLY A 150 -27.69 -9.92 -6.25
N GLN A 151 -27.72 -10.30 -7.53
CA GLN A 151 -26.55 -10.89 -8.20
C GLN A 151 -25.41 -9.87 -8.33
N ALA A 152 -25.68 -8.66 -8.80
CA ALA A 152 -24.66 -7.63 -9.00
C ALA A 152 -24.00 -7.18 -7.68
N ASP A 153 -24.77 -7.10 -6.58
CA ASP A 153 -24.26 -6.80 -5.24
C ASP A 153 -23.34 -7.93 -4.74
N SER A 154 -23.72 -9.19 -4.99
CA SER A 154 -22.88 -10.35 -4.65
C SER A 154 -21.55 -10.33 -5.41
N ASP A 155 -21.60 -10.05 -6.71
CA ASP A 155 -20.40 -9.91 -7.56
C ASP A 155 -19.47 -8.78 -7.05
N LEU A 156 -20.05 -7.64 -6.65
CA LEU A 156 -19.28 -6.52 -6.10
C LEU A 156 -18.63 -6.86 -4.76
N ILE A 157 -19.36 -7.53 -3.86
CA ILE A 157 -18.83 -8.01 -2.58
C ILE A 157 -17.66 -8.96 -2.80
N ASP A 158 -17.78 -9.89 -3.74
CA ASP A 158 -16.73 -10.85 -4.04
C ASP A 158 -15.50 -10.19 -4.68
N ALA A 159 -15.70 -9.28 -5.64
CA ALA A 159 -14.60 -8.49 -6.22
C ALA A 159 -13.84 -7.69 -5.15
N ARG A 160 -14.57 -7.02 -4.25
CA ARG A 160 -13.98 -6.27 -3.13
C ARG A 160 -13.22 -7.19 -2.18
N ARG A 161 -13.76 -8.36 -1.85
CA ARG A 161 -13.11 -9.34 -0.98
C ARG A 161 -11.79 -9.83 -1.59
N GLN A 162 -11.77 -10.12 -2.89
CA GLN A 162 -10.57 -10.54 -3.61
C GLN A 162 -9.51 -9.44 -3.62
N PHE A 163 -9.92 -8.19 -3.88
CA PHE A 163 -9.03 -7.03 -3.84
C PHE A 163 -8.38 -6.86 -2.45
N ILE A 164 -9.18 -6.91 -1.37
CA ILE A 164 -8.68 -6.80 0.00
C ILE A 164 -7.68 -7.92 0.32
N ALA A 165 -8.03 -9.17 0.01
CA ALA A 165 -7.16 -10.32 0.27
C ALA A 165 -5.82 -10.22 -0.47
N ALA A 166 -5.80 -9.65 -1.68
CA ALA A 166 -4.57 -9.40 -2.43
C ALA A 166 -3.76 -8.23 -1.84
N ALA A 167 -4.44 -7.13 -1.47
CA ALA A 167 -3.83 -5.98 -0.82
C ALA A 167 -3.12 -6.37 0.48
N GLU A 168 -3.76 -7.20 1.32
CA GLU A 168 -3.18 -7.71 2.57
C GLU A 168 -1.88 -8.48 2.34
N LYS A 169 -1.82 -9.33 1.31
CA LYS A 169 -0.62 -10.09 0.95
C LYS A 169 0.52 -9.18 0.51
N ILE A 170 0.23 -8.14 -0.27
CA ILE A 170 1.23 -7.19 -0.79
C ILE A 170 1.72 -6.25 0.31
N LEU A 171 0.82 -5.84 1.18
CA LEU A 171 1.13 -4.94 2.30
C LEU A 171 1.63 -5.69 3.53
N ALA A 172 1.77 -7.02 3.52
CA ALA A 172 2.34 -7.76 4.63
C ALA A 172 3.82 -7.38 4.85
N PRO A 173 4.29 -7.20 6.10
CA PRO A 173 5.71 -7.03 6.36
C PRO A 173 6.48 -8.29 5.91
N PRO A 174 7.73 -8.15 5.41
CA PRO A 174 8.55 -9.32 5.09
C PRO A 174 8.72 -10.17 6.35
N ASP A 175 8.45 -11.46 6.19
CA ASP A 175 8.38 -12.45 7.25
C ASP A 175 9.65 -12.39 8.14
N ARG A 176 9.50 -11.98 9.40
CA ARG A 176 10.63 -11.91 10.35
C ARG A 176 11.11 -13.32 10.78
N GLY A 177 10.44 -14.38 10.33
CA GLY A 177 10.65 -15.76 10.77
C GLY A 177 11.85 -16.52 10.19
N ALA A 178 12.54 -16.02 9.16
CA ALA A 178 13.66 -16.74 8.56
C ALA A 178 15.03 -16.54 9.26
N ARG A 179 15.15 -15.62 10.23
CA ARG A 179 16.43 -15.28 10.88
C ARG A 179 16.75 -16.04 12.17
N GLN A 180 15.91 -16.98 12.62
CA GLN A 180 16.14 -17.72 13.88
C GLN A 180 16.34 -19.24 13.74
N ARG A 181 16.59 -19.78 12.55
CA ARG A 181 17.19 -21.13 12.46
C ARG A 181 18.70 -21.03 12.49
N GLY A 182 19.21 -20.61 13.65
CA GLY A 182 20.58 -20.86 14.04
C GLY A 182 20.83 -22.36 13.96
N VAL A 183 21.80 -22.74 13.13
CA VAL A 183 22.33 -24.10 13.06
C VAL A 183 22.68 -24.53 14.49
N PRO A 184 22.10 -25.61 15.05
CA PRO A 184 22.58 -26.13 16.31
C PRO A 184 23.98 -26.67 16.06
N ARG A 185 24.97 -25.92 16.53
CA ARG A 185 26.37 -26.31 16.56
C ARG A 185 26.46 -27.52 17.50
N ARG A 186 26.37 -28.73 16.95
CA ARG A 186 26.67 -29.96 17.70
C ARG A 186 28.13 -29.90 18.13
N SER A 187 28.35 -29.58 19.40
CA SER A 187 29.63 -29.73 20.06
C SER A 187 29.67 -31.10 20.75
N ARG A 188 30.64 -31.90 20.28
CA ARG A 188 31.25 -33.10 20.86
C ARG A 188 30.40 -34.38 20.91
#